data_AF-A0AAN6DC89-F1
#
_entry.id   AF-A0AAN6DC89-F1
#
_cell.length_a   1.000
_cell.length_b   1.000
_cell.length_c   1.000
_cell.angle_alpha   90.00
_cell.angle_beta   90.00
_cell.angle_gamma   90.00
#
_symmetry.space_group_name_H-M   'P 1'
#
loop_
_entity.id
_entity.type
_entity.pdbx_description
1 polymer ?
#
loop_
_entity_poly.entity_id
_entity_poly.type
_entity_poly.pdbx_seq_one_letter_code
_entity_poly.pdbx_strand_id
1 'polypeptide(L)'
;MKSEYWYSLAGGAVIGLACTAYLFLLGRVAGISGMIGRVVSGRNIWPDAAFLAGLAAGPVVWSHATGDWPELSLSTPWYVLLPAGFLVGYGTRLGSGCTSGHGVMGLARLSPRSMVARPVSLHAKMRILSMPMSTLYMLISKFIYRIATFRAIQPIFMSLRNAAAFVCGLAFSVGLLLSGMANPATVRAFLDLAGDWNPSLVFVLGGAVTVAFAGLRLQKRLARPVLETSFQLPTARQIDAPLVAGSCLFGVGWGLSGFCPGPAVLSVFVGQWPSLVFVLGLLLGVATYEGGKRKRPQ
;
A
#
# COMPACT_ATOMS: atom_id res chain seq x y z
N MET A 1 -5.15 28.00 -13.41
CA MET A 1 -3.83 27.33 -13.52
C MET A 1 -3.06 27.20 -12.18
N LYS A 2 -2.86 28.25 -11.36
CA LYS A 2 -2.13 28.10 -10.07
C LYS A 2 -2.91 27.40 -8.95
N SER A 3 -4.24 27.38 -9.01
CA SER A 3 -5.11 26.76 -8.00
C SER A 3 -5.12 25.23 -8.05
N GLU A 4 -4.93 24.61 -9.23
CA GLU A 4 -5.03 23.15 -9.39
C GLU A 4 -3.88 22.37 -8.73
N TYR A 5 -2.64 22.87 -8.83
CA TYR A 5 -1.47 22.15 -8.29
C TYR A 5 -1.46 22.07 -6.77
N TRP A 6 -2.10 23.03 -6.08
CA TRP A 6 -2.23 23.00 -4.62
C TRP A 6 -3.07 21.81 -4.16
N TYR A 7 -4.15 21.48 -4.88
CA TYR A 7 -4.97 20.31 -4.59
C TYR A 7 -4.20 19.00 -4.84
N SER A 8 -3.38 18.94 -5.90
CA SER A 8 -2.48 17.81 -6.15
C SER A 8 -1.46 17.61 -5.01
N LEU A 9 -0.82 18.69 -4.55
CA LEU A 9 0.12 18.63 -3.44
C LEU A 9 -0.57 18.23 -2.12
N ALA A 10 -1.72 18.84 -1.81
CA ALA A 10 -2.49 18.54 -0.61
C ALA A 10 -3.00 17.09 -0.61
N GLY A 11 -3.56 16.61 -1.72
CA GLY A 11 -3.99 15.23 -1.88
C GLY A 11 -2.81 14.25 -1.75
N GLY A 12 -1.66 14.59 -2.32
CA GLY A 12 -0.40 13.87 -2.10
C GLY A 12 0.00 13.80 -0.63
N ALA A 13 -0.02 14.93 0.08
CA ALA A 13 0.27 14.98 1.51
C ALA A 13 -0.69 14.12 2.34
N VAL A 14 -1.99 14.13 2.04
CA VAL A 14 -3.00 13.28 2.68
C VAL A 14 -2.72 11.80 2.43
N ILE A 15 -2.36 11.41 1.20
CA ILE A 15 -1.94 10.04 0.88
C ILE A 15 -0.71 9.65 1.71
N GLY A 16 0.29 10.52 1.80
CA GLY A 16 1.49 10.33 2.60
C GLY A 16 1.19 10.18 4.09
N LEU A 17 0.27 10.99 4.62
CA LEU A 17 -0.20 10.93 6.01
C LEU A 17 -0.93 9.61 6.28
N ALA A 18 -1.84 9.20 5.39
CA ALA A 18 -2.57 7.94 5.52
C ALA A 18 -1.63 6.72 5.53
N CYS A 19 -0.63 6.71 4.64
CA CYS A 19 0.37 5.63 4.60
C CYS A 19 1.25 5.62 5.86
N THR A 20 1.60 6.80 6.35
CA THR A 20 2.41 6.97 7.56
C THR A 20 1.64 6.55 8.80
N ALA A 21 0.38 6.96 8.94
CA ALA A 21 -0.52 6.55 10.00
C ALA A 21 -0.70 5.02 9.98
N TYR A 22 -0.93 4.42 8.81
CA TYR A 22 -1.00 2.97 8.67
C TYR A 22 0.28 2.27 9.14
N LEU A 23 1.45 2.84 8.83
CA LEU A 23 2.74 2.34 9.31
C LEU A 23 2.88 2.44 10.83
N PHE A 24 2.49 3.57 11.44
CA PHE A 24 2.58 3.75 12.89
C PHE A 24 1.60 2.86 13.66
N LEU A 25 0.39 2.70 13.13
CA LEU A 25 -0.68 1.95 13.77
C LEU A 25 -0.46 0.44 13.59
N LEU A 26 -0.31 -0.03 12.36
CA LEU A 26 -0.25 -1.46 12.03
C LEU A 26 1.17 -1.98 11.78
N GLY A 27 2.19 -1.14 11.88
CA GLY A 27 3.59 -1.57 11.74
C GLY A 27 3.99 -2.00 10.32
N ARG A 28 3.13 -1.79 9.32
CA ARG A 28 3.30 -2.29 7.94
C ARG A 28 3.36 -1.17 6.93
N VAL A 29 4.08 -1.40 5.84
CA VAL A 29 4.07 -0.47 4.70
C VAL A 29 2.75 -0.62 3.94
N ALA A 30 2.03 0.48 3.76
CA ALA A 30 0.82 0.52 2.95
C ALA A 30 1.18 0.29 1.47
N GLY A 31 0.58 -0.72 0.84
CA GLY A 31 0.84 -1.08 -0.55
C GLY A 31 -0.34 -1.85 -1.12
N ILE A 32 -1.14 -1.20 -1.96
CA ILE A 32 -2.44 -1.68 -2.42
C ILE A 32 -2.31 -3.01 -3.18
N SER A 33 -1.36 -3.15 -4.11
CA SER A 33 -1.14 -4.45 -4.78
C SER A 33 -0.66 -5.55 -3.85
N GLY A 34 0.08 -5.20 -2.80
CA GLY A 34 0.46 -6.14 -1.75
C GLY A 34 -0.74 -6.60 -0.94
N MET A 35 -1.64 -5.67 -0.60
CA MET A 35 -2.90 -5.92 0.12
C MET A 35 -3.84 -6.80 -0.71
N ILE A 36 -4.07 -6.47 -1.99
CA ILE A 36 -4.90 -7.27 -2.90
C ILE A 36 -4.36 -8.70 -2.98
N GLY A 37 -3.05 -8.87 -3.20
CA GLY A 37 -2.44 -10.20 -3.26
C GLY A 37 -2.55 -10.98 -1.95
N ARG A 38 -2.46 -10.32 -0.79
CA ARG A 38 -2.64 -10.95 0.53
C ARG A 38 -4.09 -11.37 0.78
N VAL A 39 -5.05 -10.53 0.42
CA VAL A 39 -6.48 -10.86 0.47
C VAL A 39 -6.80 -12.04 -0.45
N VAL A 40 -6.37 -12.00 -1.71
CA VAL A 40 -6.59 -13.08 -2.70
C VAL A 40 -5.92 -14.39 -2.28
N SER A 41 -4.71 -14.33 -1.69
CA SER A 41 -4.00 -15.52 -1.21
C SER A 41 -4.53 -16.07 0.12
N GLY A 42 -5.44 -15.36 0.80
CA GLY A 42 -5.99 -15.71 2.11
C GLY A 42 -5.06 -15.43 3.29
N ARG A 43 -3.98 -14.65 3.10
CA ARG A 43 -2.97 -14.35 4.13
C ARG A 43 -3.26 -13.01 4.79
N ASN A 44 -3.68 -13.01 6.06
CA ASN A 44 -3.90 -11.80 6.87
C ASN A 44 -5.00 -10.86 6.32
N ILE A 45 -6.16 -11.44 6.05
CA ILE A 45 -7.27 -10.86 5.28
C ILE A 45 -7.83 -9.59 5.94
N TRP A 46 -8.03 -9.58 7.26
CA TRP A 46 -8.85 -8.58 7.93
C TRP A 46 -8.38 -7.12 7.81
N PRO A 47 -7.14 -6.74 8.19
CA PRO A 47 -6.71 -5.34 8.12
C PRO A 47 -6.50 -4.88 6.68
N ASP A 48 -6.02 -5.77 5.81
CA ASP A 48 -5.80 -5.44 4.40
C ASP A 48 -7.14 -5.26 3.67
N ALA A 49 -8.12 -6.13 3.94
CA ALA A 49 -9.49 -5.98 3.43
C ALA A 49 -10.17 -4.75 4.00
N ALA A 50 -9.98 -4.42 5.28
CA ALA A 50 -10.52 -3.21 5.89
C ALA A 50 -9.95 -1.94 5.23
N PHE A 51 -8.65 -1.90 4.95
CA PHE A 51 -8.04 -0.81 4.19
C PHE A 51 -8.62 -0.71 2.77
N LEU A 52 -8.71 -1.82 2.04
CA LEU A 52 -9.27 -1.85 0.70
C LEU A 52 -10.77 -1.46 0.69
N ALA A 53 -11.53 -1.86 1.71
CA ALA A 53 -12.92 -1.47 1.87
C ALA A 53 -13.06 0.03 2.15
N GLY A 54 -12.21 0.60 3.01
CA GLY A 54 -12.17 2.05 3.24
C GLY A 54 -11.79 2.81 1.97
N LEU A 55 -10.84 2.28 1.20
CA LEU A 55 -10.44 2.84 -0.09
C LEU A 55 -11.61 2.86 -1.08
N ALA A 56 -12.33 1.74 -1.19
CA ALA A 56 -13.46 1.58 -2.08
C ALA A 56 -14.69 2.39 -1.62
N ALA A 57 -14.90 2.58 -0.32
CA ALA A 57 -15.97 3.41 0.23
C ALA A 57 -15.75 4.93 0.02
N GLY A 58 -14.52 5.35 -0.29
CA GLY A 58 -14.18 6.78 -0.38
C GLY A 58 -15.01 7.59 -1.39
N PRO A 59 -15.32 7.14 -2.61
CA PRO A 59 -16.20 7.84 -3.54
C PRO A 59 -17.62 8.05 -3.01
N VAL A 60 -18.14 7.09 -2.23
CA VAL A 60 -19.46 7.21 -1.60
C VAL A 60 -19.42 8.32 -0.55
N VAL A 61 -18.39 8.32 0.29
CA VAL A 61 -18.19 9.36 1.32
C VAL A 61 -17.96 10.72 0.68
N TRP A 62 -17.18 10.77 -0.40
CA TRP A 62 -16.94 11.98 -1.17
C TRP A 62 -18.24 12.52 -1.77
N SER A 63 -19.03 11.66 -2.43
CA SER A 63 -20.33 12.04 -2.99
C SER A 63 -21.29 12.60 -1.94
N HIS A 64 -21.34 11.99 -0.75
CA HIS A 64 -22.14 12.55 0.36
C HIS A 64 -21.62 13.91 0.87
N ALA A 65 -20.32 14.17 0.77
CA ALA A 65 -19.72 15.43 1.23
C ALA A 65 -19.81 16.55 0.19
N THR A 66 -19.65 16.24 -1.11
CA THR A 66 -19.62 17.24 -2.20
C THR A 66 -20.94 17.34 -2.97
N GLY A 67 -21.85 16.37 -2.84
CA GLY A 67 -23.09 16.29 -3.62
C GLY A 67 -22.92 15.63 -4.99
N ASP A 68 -21.72 15.68 -5.57
CA ASP A 68 -21.42 15.12 -6.89
C ASP A 68 -20.64 13.80 -6.84
N TRP A 69 -20.92 12.92 -7.81
CA TRP A 69 -20.12 11.73 -8.04
C TRP A 69 -18.83 12.07 -8.81
N PRO A 70 -17.68 11.47 -8.47
CA PRO A 70 -16.43 11.76 -9.17
C PRO A 70 -16.49 11.26 -10.62
N GLU A 71 -16.29 12.17 -11.57
CA GLU A 71 -16.25 11.83 -12.99
C GLU A 71 -14.93 11.13 -13.35
N LEU A 72 -15.03 9.85 -13.70
CA LEU A 72 -13.93 9.06 -14.24
C LEU A 72 -14.02 9.06 -15.76
N SER A 73 -13.10 9.75 -16.43
CA SER A 73 -13.05 9.83 -17.89
C SER A 73 -12.35 8.60 -18.48
N LEU A 74 -13.12 7.59 -18.90
CA LEU A 74 -12.60 6.36 -19.51
C LEU A 74 -12.68 6.41 -21.02
N SER A 75 -11.62 6.88 -21.67
CA SER A 75 -11.51 6.83 -23.13
C SER A 75 -11.02 5.47 -23.66
N THR A 76 -10.53 4.58 -22.80
CA THR A 76 -10.00 3.27 -23.23
C THR A 76 -11.12 2.25 -23.36
N PRO A 77 -11.20 1.54 -24.49
CA PRO A 77 -12.20 0.50 -24.67
C PRO A 77 -11.95 -0.70 -23.74
N TRP A 78 -13.04 -1.34 -23.32
CA TRP A 78 -13.03 -2.42 -22.33
C TRP A 78 -12.14 -3.62 -22.71
N TYR A 79 -12.01 -3.92 -24.01
CA TYR A 79 -11.17 -5.03 -24.50
C TYR A 79 -9.67 -4.80 -24.31
N VAL A 80 -9.23 -3.54 -24.16
CA VAL A 80 -7.84 -3.21 -23.77
C VAL A 80 -7.68 -3.26 -22.25
N LEU A 81 -8.74 -2.92 -21.50
CA LEU A 81 -8.70 -2.85 -20.04
C LEU A 81 -8.56 -4.22 -19.37
N LEU A 82 -9.17 -5.27 -19.93
CA LEU A 82 -9.03 -6.64 -19.41
C LEU A 82 -7.57 -7.15 -19.44
N PRO A 83 -6.87 -7.19 -20.60
CA PRO A 83 -5.47 -7.61 -20.66
C PRO A 83 -4.54 -6.63 -19.92
N ALA A 84 -4.82 -5.32 -19.95
CA ALA A 84 -4.04 -4.36 -19.19
C ALA A 84 -4.15 -4.60 -17.67
N GLY A 85 -5.36 -4.86 -17.17
CA GLY A 85 -5.62 -5.25 -15.79
C GLY A 85 -4.87 -6.53 -15.43
N PHE A 86 -4.92 -7.55 -16.29
CA PHE A 86 -4.18 -8.80 -16.09
C PHE A 86 -2.67 -8.58 -15.98
N LEU A 87 -2.08 -7.81 -16.91
CA LEU A 87 -0.65 -7.48 -16.89
C LEU A 87 -0.25 -6.73 -15.62
N VAL A 88 -1.06 -5.77 -15.18
CA VAL A 88 -0.86 -5.03 -13.92
C VAL A 88 -0.95 -5.97 -12.72
N GLY A 89 -1.98 -6.82 -12.66
CA GLY A 89 -2.19 -7.77 -11.58
C GLY A 89 -1.04 -8.77 -11.46
N TYR A 90 -0.68 -9.42 -12.57
CA TYR A 90 0.40 -10.39 -12.62
C TYR A 90 1.77 -9.74 -12.38
N GLY A 91 2.05 -8.60 -13.04
CA GLY A 91 3.31 -7.87 -12.94
C GLY A 91 3.60 -7.37 -11.52
N THR A 92 2.59 -6.85 -10.81
CA THR A 92 2.76 -6.40 -9.42
C THR A 92 3.09 -7.54 -8.44
N ARG A 93 2.62 -8.75 -8.72
CA ARG A 93 2.97 -9.93 -7.91
C ARG A 93 4.33 -10.49 -8.27
N LEU A 94 4.67 -10.52 -9.56
CA LEU A 94 5.98 -10.94 -10.04
C LEU A 94 7.09 -10.03 -9.50
N GLY A 95 6.86 -8.71 -9.49
CA GLY A 95 7.78 -7.70 -8.98
C GLY A 95 7.73 -7.47 -7.47
N SER A 96 6.99 -8.27 -6.72
CA SER A 96 6.83 -8.12 -5.25
C SER A 96 6.29 -6.76 -4.78
N GLY A 97 5.63 -5.98 -5.64
CA GLY A 97 4.97 -4.73 -5.27
C GLY A 97 4.53 -3.86 -6.46
N CYS A 98 3.82 -2.77 -6.15
CA CYS A 98 3.42 -1.72 -7.08
C CYS A 98 4.21 -0.42 -6.82
N THR A 99 4.11 0.54 -7.75
CA THR A 99 4.69 1.89 -7.65
C THR A 99 4.31 2.63 -6.36
N SER A 100 3.15 2.38 -5.74
CA SER A 100 2.79 3.01 -4.45
C SER A 100 3.53 2.43 -3.24
N GLY A 101 3.86 1.14 -3.22
CA GLY A 101 4.61 0.50 -2.13
C GLY A 101 6.13 0.68 -2.23
N HIS A 102 6.68 0.64 -3.45
CA HIS A 102 8.12 0.84 -3.71
C HIS A 102 8.48 2.29 -4.07
N GLY A 103 7.54 3.07 -4.61
CA GLY A 103 7.75 4.48 -4.97
C GLY A 103 7.65 5.39 -3.76
N VAL A 104 6.45 5.66 -3.24
CA VAL A 104 6.26 6.65 -2.15
C VAL A 104 7.07 6.28 -0.91
N MET A 105 6.89 5.06 -0.41
CA MET A 105 7.57 4.57 0.80
C MET A 105 9.00 4.07 0.55
N GLY A 106 9.36 3.69 -0.68
CA GLY A 106 10.72 3.26 -1.02
C GLY A 106 11.66 4.42 -1.37
N LEU A 107 11.19 5.46 -2.08
CA LEU A 107 11.92 6.72 -2.29
C LEU A 107 12.13 7.45 -0.95
N ALA A 108 11.09 7.49 -0.12
CA ALA A 108 11.16 8.05 1.24
C ALA A 108 12.08 7.28 2.20
N ARG A 109 12.58 6.09 1.83
CA ARG A 109 13.53 5.34 2.65
C ARG A 109 14.99 5.69 2.40
N LEU A 110 15.31 6.49 1.35
CA LEU A 110 16.68 6.84 0.92
C LEU A 110 17.63 5.63 1.06
N SER A 111 17.32 4.50 0.41
CA SER A 111 18.17 3.31 0.48
C SER A 111 19.47 3.52 -0.32
N PRO A 112 20.61 2.90 0.04
CA PRO A 112 21.92 3.22 -0.52
C PRO A 112 22.23 2.47 -1.84
N ARG A 113 22.16 2.95 -3.11
CA ARG A 113 21.42 4.01 -3.86
C ARG A 113 21.08 5.39 -3.23
N SER A 114 21.66 5.89 -2.14
CA SER A 114 23.00 6.41 -2.09
C SER A 114 23.63 6.39 -0.69
N MET A 115 24.95 6.24 -0.69
CA MET A 115 25.93 6.47 0.38
C MET A 115 26.20 5.38 1.42
N VAL A 116 27.12 4.51 0.99
CA VAL A 116 28.32 4.06 1.71
C VAL A 116 28.08 3.46 3.10
N ALA A 117 27.98 2.14 3.08
CA ALA A 117 28.14 1.30 4.26
C ALA A 117 29.61 1.25 4.68
N ARG A 118 29.88 1.49 5.97
CA ARG A 118 30.91 0.79 6.75
C ARG A 118 30.46 0.60 8.20
N PRO A 119 31.04 -0.38 8.93
CA PRO A 119 30.29 -1.44 9.60
C PRO A 119 30.32 -1.32 11.13
N VAL A 120 29.16 -1.52 11.79
CA VAL A 120 29.10 -1.86 13.24
C VAL A 120 27.96 -2.86 13.41
N SER A 121 28.27 -4.14 13.28
CA SER A 121 27.45 -5.23 13.79
C SER A 121 28.33 -6.45 13.98
N LEU A 122 29.17 -6.38 15.00
CA LEU A 122 29.54 -7.51 15.81
C LEU A 122 29.77 -6.94 17.20
N HIS A 123 28.98 -7.37 18.18
CA HIS A 123 29.22 -7.41 19.64
C HIS A 123 27.88 -7.44 20.37
N ALA A 124 27.19 -8.59 20.33
CA ALA A 124 26.26 -9.00 21.38
C ALA A 124 25.83 -10.46 21.15
N LYS A 125 26.80 -11.38 21.16
CA LYS A 125 26.51 -12.81 21.31
C LYS A 125 27.53 -13.41 22.27
N MET A 126 27.35 -13.16 23.57
CA MET A 126 27.83 -14.03 24.65
C MET A 126 27.34 -13.53 26.00
N ARG A 127 26.37 -14.25 26.58
CA ARG A 127 26.22 -14.60 28.00
C ARG A 127 24.79 -15.08 28.24
N ILE A 128 24.55 -16.35 27.89
CA ILE A 128 23.40 -17.12 28.40
C ILE A 128 24.02 -18.40 28.96
N LEU A 129 24.54 -18.29 30.19
CA LEU A 129 24.70 -19.43 31.09
C LEU A 129 24.99 -18.90 32.50
N SER A 130 23.94 -18.43 33.18
CA SER A 130 23.82 -18.27 34.65
C SER A 130 22.62 -17.37 34.97
N MET A 131 21.43 -17.94 35.15
CA MET A 131 20.33 -17.20 35.77
C MET A 131 19.63 -18.07 36.85
N PRO A 132 19.40 -17.52 38.06
CA PRO A 132 18.91 -18.25 39.22
C PRO A 132 17.37 -18.42 39.24
N MET A 133 16.92 -19.31 40.13
CA MET A 133 15.57 -19.88 40.29
C MET A 133 14.42 -18.87 40.49
N SER A 134 14.72 -17.60 40.77
CA SER A 134 13.73 -16.51 40.85
C SER A 134 13.16 -16.09 39.47
N THR A 135 13.81 -16.47 38.37
CA THR A 135 13.34 -16.19 37.00
C THR A 135 12.19 -17.13 36.58
N LEU A 136 12.16 -18.34 37.14
CA LEU A 136 11.15 -19.36 36.85
C LEU A 136 9.77 -18.94 37.38
N TYR A 137 9.72 -18.28 38.54
CA TYR A 137 8.48 -17.75 39.14
C TYR A 137 7.90 -16.56 38.35
N MET A 138 8.75 -15.69 37.79
CA MET A 138 8.34 -14.58 36.90
C MET A 138 7.85 -15.05 35.52
N LEU A 139 8.36 -16.19 35.03
CA LEU A 139 7.91 -16.81 33.78
C LEU A 139 6.53 -17.42 33.93
N ILE A 140 6.25 -18.10 35.04
CA ILE A 140 4.97 -18.75 35.31
C ILE A 140 3.86 -17.70 35.58
N SER A 141 4.14 -16.63 36.34
CA SER A 141 3.14 -15.57 36.58
C SER A 141 2.81 -14.75 35.34
N LYS A 142 3.81 -14.45 34.48
CA LYS A 142 3.60 -13.83 33.15
C LYS A 142 2.83 -14.76 32.20
N PHE A 143 2.94 -16.07 32.35
CA PHE A 143 2.22 -17.04 31.52
C PHE A 143 0.73 -17.11 31.90
N ILE A 144 0.41 -17.09 33.19
CA ILE A 144 -0.97 -17.17 33.70
C ILE A 144 -1.75 -15.87 33.41
N TYR A 145 -1.14 -14.69 33.61
CA TYR A 145 -1.78 -13.40 33.29
C TYR A 145 -1.97 -13.18 31.78
N ARG A 146 -1.11 -13.77 30.95
CA ARG A 146 -1.16 -13.68 29.47
C ARG A 146 -2.19 -14.63 28.84
N ILE A 147 -2.80 -15.53 29.61
CA ILE A 147 -3.85 -16.45 29.14
C ILE A 147 -5.25 -15.96 29.55
N ALA A 148 -5.42 -15.42 30.76
CA ALA A 148 -6.73 -14.99 31.27
C ALA A 148 -7.21 -13.65 30.68
N THR A 149 -6.32 -12.66 30.50
CA THR A 149 -6.68 -11.32 30.01
C THR A 149 -6.69 -11.24 28.47
N PHE A 150 -6.08 -12.21 27.79
CA PHE A 150 -5.98 -12.25 26.32
C PHE A 150 -7.32 -12.53 25.65
N ARG A 151 -8.16 -13.42 26.20
CA ARG A 151 -9.36 -13.89 25.49
C ARG A 151 -10.48 -12.84 25.37
N ALA A 152 -10.54 -11.88 26.30
CA ALA A 152 -11.55 -10.81 26.32
C ALA A 152 -11.12 -9.52 25.60
N ILE A 153 -9.80 -9.20 25.54
CA ILE A 153 -9.29 -7.97 24.92
C ILE A 153 -8.91 -8.16 23.45
N GLN A 154 -8.62 -9.39 23.01
CA GLN A 154 -8.35 -9.71 21.60
C GLN A 154 -9.41 -9.22 20.59
N PRO A 155 -10.74 -9.39 20.80
CA PRO A 155 -11.73 -8.90 19.84
C PRO A 155 -11.73 -7.38 19.73
N ILE A 156 -11.55 -6.65 20.85
CA ILE A 156 -11.51 -5.18 20.87
C ILE A 156 -10.28 -4.67 20.10
N PHE A 157 -9.12 -5.30 20.31
CA PHE A 157 -7.88 -4.93 19.62
C PHE A 157 -7.93 -5.25 18.12
N MET A 158 -8.57 -6.36 17.72
CA MET A 158 -8.84 -6.69 16.32
C MET A 158 -9.78 -5.68 15.66
N SER A 159 -10.86 -5.30 16.35
CA SER A 159 -11.80 -4.28 15.87
C SER A 159 -11.13 -2.92 15.71
N LEU A 160 -10.31 -2.51 16.67
CA LEU A 160 -9.56 -1.25 16.59
C LEU A 160 -8.54 -1.25 15.45
N ARG A 161 -7.85 -2.39 15.22
CA ARG A 161 -6.92 -2.54 14.09
C ARG A 161 -7.62 -2.44 12.74
N ASN A 162 -8.78 -3.09 12.61
CA ASN A 162 -9.57 -3.04 11.38
C ASN A 162 -10.16 -1.65 11.15
N ALA A 163 -10.67 -1.00 12.19
CA ALA A 163 -11.17 0.37 12.12
C ALA A 163 -10.05 1.35 11.73
N ALA A 164 -8.87 1.24 12.34
CA ALA A 164 -7.71 2.02 11.98
C ALA A 164 -7.31 1.83 10.50
N ALA A 165 -7.29 0.57 10.03
CA ALA A 165 -7.00 0.26 8.64
C ALA A 165 -8.05 0.85 7.68
N PHE A 166 -9.33 0.75 8.03
CA PHE A 166 -10.44 1.32 7.26
C PHE A 166 -10.34 2.85 7.16
N VAL A 167 -10.10 3.54 8.29
CA VAL A 167 -9.92 5.00 8.33
C VAL A 167 -8.70 5.42 7.50
N CYS A 168 -7.58 4.69 7.57
CA CYS A 168 -6.42 4.95 6.73
C CYS A 168 -6.74 4.75 5.24
N GLY A 169 -7.51 3.72 4.89
CA GLY A 169 -7.96 3.46 3.52
C GLY A 169 -8.87 4.56 2.98
N LEU A 170 -9.80 5.04 3.81
CA LEU A 170 -10.71 6.13 3.49
C LEU A 170 -9.94 7.45 3.30
N ALA A 171 -9.02 7.78 4.21
CA ALA A 171 -8.14 8.94 4.05
C ALA A 171 -7.28 8.86 2.79
N PHE A 172 -6.77 7.66 2.45
CA PHE A 172 -6.05 7.43 1.20
C PHE A 172 -6.95 7.70 -0.02
N SER A 173 -8.20 7.24 0.01
CA SER A 173 -9.19 7.45 -1.06
C SER A 173 -9.50 8.93 -1.26
N VAL A 174 -9.76 9.65 -0.17
CA VAL A 174 -9.98 11.11 -0.20
C VAL A 174 -8.77 11.83 -0.80
N GLY A 175 -7.55 11.40 -0.45
CA GLY A 175 -6.33 11.94 -1.06
C GLY A 175 -6.23 11.67 -2.57
N LEU A 176 -6.65 10.49 -3.06
CA LEU A 176 -6.71 10.18 -4.49
C LEU A 176 -7.72 11.05 -5.25
N LEU A 177 -8.88 11.30 -4.65
CA LEU A 177 -9.93 12.14 -5.22
C LEU A 177 -9.50 13.61 -5.25
N LEU A 178 -8.99 14.12 -4.12
CA LEU A 178 -8.51 15.51 -3.99
C LEU A 178 -7.35 15.82 -4.93
N SER A 179 -6.46 14.85 -5.16
CA SER A 179 -5.31 15.03 -6.06
C SER A 179 -5.64 14.89 -7.55
N GLY A 180 -6.86 14.43 -7.90
CA GLY A 180 -7.23 14.09 -9.27
C GLY A 180 -6.63 12.79 -9.81
N MET A 181 -5.80 12.09 -9.03
CA MET A 181 -5.15 10.83 -9.42
C MET A 181 -6.12 9.65 -9.57
N ALA A 182 -7.36 9.81 -9.12
CA ALA A 182 -8.42 8.85 -9.41
C ALA A 182 -8.75 8.79 -10.92
N ASN A 183 -8.58 9.89 -11.66
CA ASN A 183 -8.91 9.95 -13.08
C ASN A 183 -7.74 9.43 -13.96
N PRO A 184 -7.95 8.38 -14.78
CA PRO A 184 -6.91 7.85 -15.65
C PRO A 184 -6.47 8.82 -16.75
N ALA A 185 -7.30 9.79 -17.13
CA ALA A 185 -6.91 10.83 -18.09
C ALA A 185 -5.73 11.66 -17.54
N THR A 186 -5.77 12.05 -16.26
CA THR A 186 -4.69 12.77 -15.58
C THR A 186 -3.39 11.96 -15.56
N VAL A 187 -3.51 10.65 -15.38
CA VAL A 187 -2.35 9.75 -15.36
C VAL A 187 -1.71 9.61 -16.75
N ARG A 188 -2.52 9.52 -17.81
CA ARG A 188 -2.01 9.45 -19.18
C ARG A 188 -1.41 10.77 -19.63
N ALA A 189 -2.02 11.90 -19.28
CA ALA A 189 -1.49 13.23 -19.56
C ALA A 189 -0.11 13.45 -18.91
N PHE A 190 0.18 12.81 -17.78
CA PHE A 190 1.53 12.84 -17.21
C PHE A 190 2.55 11.99 -18.00
N LEU A 191 2.11 10.89 -18.62
CA LEU A 191 2.96 9.99 -19.41
C LEU A 191 3.18 10.48 -20.85
N ASP A 192 2.29 11.34 -21.35
CA ASP A 192 2.38 11.92 -22.68
C ASP A 192 3.39 13.08 -22.70
N LEU A 193 4.67 12.74 -22.75
CA LEU A 193 5.78 13.70 -22.83
C LEU A 193 5.85 14.44 -24.18
N ALA A 194 5.15 13.97 -25.21
CA ALA A 194 5.19 14.51 -26.57
C ALA A 194 3.93 15.33 -26.93
N GLY A 195 2.90 15.31 -26.08
CA GLY A 195 1.63 16.03 -26.24
C GLY A 195 1.31 16.98 -25.08
N ASP A 196 0.08 16.90 -24.56
CA ASP A 196 -0.43 17.77 -23.49
C ASP A 196 0.08 17.33 -22.10
N TRP A 197 1.38 17.46 -21.90
CA TRP A 197 2.04 17.00 -20.68
C TRP A 197 1.57 17.76 -19.43
N ASN A 198 1.01 17.02 -18.45
CA ASN A 198 0.51 17.59 -17.19
C ASN A 198 1.40 17.23 -15.98
N PRO A 199 2.07 18.20 -15.32
CA PRO A 199 3.00 17.94 -14.22
C PRO A 199 2.34 17.69 -12.85
N SER A 200 1.01 17.65 -12.77
CA SER A 200 0.27 17.49 -11.49
C SER A 200 0.73 16.29 -10.68
N LEU A 201 1.05 15.17 -11.34
CA LEU A 201 1.54 13.94 -10.70
C LEU A 201 2.84 14.14 -9.90
N VAL A 202 3.72 15.05 -10.36
CA VAL A 202 4.98 15.37 -9.66
C VAL A 202 4.68 16.00 -8.31
N PHE A 203 3.70 16.90 -8.25
CA PHE A 203 3.29 17.55 -7.00
C PHE A 203 2.62 16.55 -6.04
N VAL A 204 1.78 15.64 -6.55
CA VAL A 204 1.19 14.56 -5.74
C VAL A 204 2.30 13.69 -5.13
N LEU A 205 3.24 13.24 -5.96
CA LEU A 205 4.35 12.41 -5.52
C LEU A 205 5.25 13.15 -4.53
N GLY A 206 5.55 14.42 -4.80
CA GLY A 206 6.36 15.27 -3.92
C GLY A 206 5.74 15.41 -2.53
N GLY A 207 4.44 15.72 -2.46
CA GLY A 207 3.70 15.81 -1.19
C GLY A 207 3.69 14.48 -0.44
N ALA A 208 3.34 13.39 -1.12
CA ALA A 208 3.27 12.07 -0.53
C ALA A 208 4.62 11.57 -0.01
N VAL A 209 5.69 11.73 -0.80
CA VAL A 209 7.06 11.31 -0.45
C VAL A 209 7.59 12.15 0.71
N THR A 210 7.36 13.46 0.73
CA THR A 210 7.85 14.34 1.80
C THR A 210 7.25 13.95 3.16
N VAL A 211 5.94 13.74 3.20
CA VAL A 211 5.25 13.29 4.42
C VAL A 211 5.68 11.87 4.80
N ALA A 212 5.73 10.95 3.86
CA ALA A 212 6.17 9.58 4.12
C ALA A 212 7.62 9.53 4.62
N PHE A 213 8.50 10.39 4.10
CA PHE A 213 9.88 10.53 4.53
C PHE A 213 9.98 11.00 5.98
N ALA A 214 9.25 12.06 6.32
CA ALA A 214 9.15 12.53 7.71
C ALA A 214 8.59 11.44 8.63
N GLY A 215 7.56 10.73 8.19
CA GLY A 215 6.96 9.59 8.88
C GLY A 215 7.94 8.47 9.18
N LEU A 216 8.73 8.06 8.18
CA LEU A 216 9.75 7.03 8.33
C LEU A 216 10.91 7.47 9.22
N ARG A 217 11.29 8.76 9.19
CA ARG A 217 12.30 9.31 10.11
C ARG A 217 11.81 9.31 11.55
N LEU A 218 10.53 9.65 11.77
CA LEU A 218 9.90 9.61 13.08
C LEU A 218 9.69 8.16 13.56
N GLN A 219 9.37 7.22 12.65
CA GLN A 219 9.23 5.79 12.97
C GLN A 219 10.50 5.20 13.57
N LYS A 220 11.69 5.66 13.15
CA LYS A 220 12.97 5.23 13.75
C LYS A 220 13.09 5.58 15.24
N ARG A 221 12.31 6.54 15.74
CA ARG A 221 12.27 6.90 17.17
C ARG A 221 11.32 6.02 17.99
N LEU A 222 10.50 5.19 17.34
CA LEU A 222 9.56 4.29 18.01
C LEU A 222 10.07 2.86 18.05
N ALA A 223 10.02 2.25 19.23
CA ALA A 223 10.43 0.86 19.41
C ALA A 223 9.43 -0.17 18.84
N ARG A 224 8.13 0.16 18.86
CA ARG A 224 7.04 -0.72 18.38
C ARG A 224 5.88 0.10 17.79
N PRO A 225 5.10 -0.47 16.85
CA PRO A 225 3.86 0.14 16.38
C PRO A 225 2.80 0.16 17.49
N VAL A 226 1.77 0.98 17.33
CA VAL A 226 0.73 1.21 18.36
C VAL A 226 -0.17 -0.02 18.54
N LEU A 227 -0.54 -0.68 17.45
CA LEU A 227 -1.50 -1.80 17.43
C LEU A 227 -0.86 -3.13 17.02
N GLU A 228 0.47 -3.22 16.99
CA GLU A 228 1.18 -4.45 16.64
C GLU A 228 2.43 -4.63 17.51
N THR A 229 3.00 -5.83 17.48
CA THR A 229 4.17 -6.16 18.33
C THR A 229 5.51 -5.80 17.69
N SER A 230 5.56 -5.66 16.36
CA SER A 230 6.79 -5.34 15.63
C SER A 230 6.50 -4.64 14.30
N PHE A 231 7.47 -3.85 13.82
CA PHE A 231 7.42 -3.26 12.48
C PHE A 231 7.85 -4.30 11.44
N GLN A 232 7.00 -4.53 10.44
CA GLN A 232 7.26 -5.40 9.29
C GLN A 232 7.62 -4.53 8.08
N LEU A 233 8.90 -4.18 8.00
CA LEU A 233 9.43 -3.37 6.91
C LEU A 233 10.07 -4.27 5.84
N PRO A 234 9.85 -4.02 4.54
CA PRO A 234 10.56 -4.76 3.49
C PRO A 234 12.08 -4.57 3.62
N THR A 235 12.81 -5.66 3.72
CA THR A 235 14.28 -5.70 3.86
C THR A 235 15.01 -6.06 2.56
N ALA A 236 14.28 -6.51 1.53
CA ALA A 236 14.85 -6.90 0.25
C ALA A 236 15.47 -5.70 -0.48
N ARG A 237 16.74 -5.85 -0.90
CA ARG A 237 17.54 -4.82 -1.57
C ARG A 237 18.13 -5.26 -2.91
N GLN A 238 17.86 -6.49 -3.35
CA GLN A 238 18.43 -7.07 -4.56
C GLN A 238 17.53 -6.81 -5.77
N ILE A 239 18.15 -6.50 -6.92
CA ILE A 239 17.45 -6.33 -8.19
C ILE A 239 17.56 -7.65 -8.93
N ASP A 240 16.46 -8.38 -8.96
CA ASP A 240 16.41 -9.71 -9.54
C ASP A 240 15.62 -9.69 -10.86
N ALA A 241 15.86 -10.65 -11.75
CA ALA A 241 15.17 -10.74 -13.04
C ALA A 241 13.62 -10.74 -12.93
N PRO A 242 12.98 -11.40 -11.93
CA PRO A 242 11.54 -11.28 -11.72
C PRO A 242 11.08 -9.87 -11.39
N LEU A 243 11.89 -9.07 -10.68
CA LEU A 243 11.57 -7.68 -10.36
C LEU A 243 11.52 -6.82 -11.62
N VAL A 244 12.52 -6.99 -12.49
CA VAL A 244 12.58 -6.27 -13.77
C VAL A 244 11.42 -6.67 -14.67
N ALA A 245 11.20 -7.97 -14.86
CA ALA A 245 10.10 -8.49 -15.67
C ALA A 245 8.73 -8.02 -15.14
N GLY A 246 8.51 -8.07 -13.83
CA GLY A 246 7.28 -7.59 -13.19
C GLY A 246 7.06 -6.09 -13.38
N SER A 247 8.14 -5.30 -13.29
CA SER A 247 8.09 -3.85 -13.51
C SER A 247 7.77 -3.50 -14.96
N CYS A 248 8.31 -4.24 -15.94
CA CYS A 248 7.99 -4.06 -17.35
C CYS A 248 6.53 -4.40 -17.66
N LEU A 249 6.04 -5.56 -17.18
CA LEU A 249 4.63 -5.95 -17.36
C LEU A 249 3.66 -4.95 -16.73
N PHE A 250 3.98 -4.48 -15.52
CA PHE A 250 3.22 -3.44 -14.86
C PHE A 250 3.23 -2.13 -15.64
N GLY A 251 4.39 -1.68 -16.11
CA GLY A 251 4.53 -0.45 -16.90
C GLY A 251 3.73 -0.47 -18.19
N VAL A 252 3.75 -1.60 -18.91
CA VAL A 252 2.95 -1.78 -20.14
C VAL A 252 1.45 -1.73 -19.83
N GLY A 253 0.98 -2.52 -18.86
CA GLY A 253 -0.45 -2.54 -18.51
C GLY A 253 -0.94 -1.20 -17.96
N TRP A 254 -0.11 -0.51 -17.17
CA TRP A 254 -0.40 0.82 -16.65
C TRP A 254 -0.43 1.88 -17.75
N GLY A 255 0.53 1.88 -18.68
CA GLY A 255 0.55 2.81 -19.81
C GLY A 255 -0.65 2.64 -20.75
N LEU A 256 -1.07 1.40 -21.01
CA LEU A 256 -2.22 1.10 -21.87
C LEU A 256 -3.57 1.52 -21.27
N SER A 257 -3.71 1.37 -19.95
CA SER A 257 -4.99 1.60 -19.26
C SER A 257 -5.08 2.96 -18.58
N GLY A 258 -3.95 3.58 -18.21
CA GLY A 258 -3.91 4.71 -17.27
C GLY A 258 -4.39 4.36 -15.85
N PHE A 259 -4.74 3.10 -15.59
CA PHE A 259 -5.31 2.67 -14.31
C PHE A 259 -4.24 2.08 -13.40
N CYS A 260 -4.15 2.64 -12.20
CA CYS A 260 -3.38 2.07 -11.11
C CYS A 260 -4.27 1.18 -10.22
N PRO A 261 -3.69 0.23 -9.46
CA PRO A 261 -4.43 -0.61 -8.52
C PRO A 261 -5.26 0.16 -7.48
N GLY A 262 -4.80 1.35 -7.06
CA GLY A 262 -5.53 2.19 -6.11
C GLY A 262 -6.81 2.80 -6.69
N PRO A 263 -6.72 3.60 -7.76
CA PRO A 263 -7.88 4.08 -8.51
C PRO A 263 -8.82 2.96 -8.98
N ALA A 264 -8.30 1.78 -9.31
CA ALA A 264 -9.12 0.63 -9.69
C ALA A 264 -10.01 0.10 -8.54
N VAL A 265 -9.49 0.03 -7.31
CA VAL A 265 -10.29 -0.37 -6.14
C VAL A 265 -11.31 0.71 -5.79
N LEU A 266 -10.92 1.97 -5.92
CA LEU A 266 -11.79 3.12 -5.73
C LEU A 266 -12.95 3.13 -6.74
N SER A 267 -12.68 2.86 -8.02
CA SER A 267 -13.68 2.95 -9.10
C SER A 267 -14.73 1.85 -9.10
N VAL A 268 -14.57 0.79 -8.28
CA VAL A 268 -15.57 -0.29 -8.15
C VAL A 268 -16.95 0.25 -7.79
N PHE A 269 -17.02 1.23 -6.88
CA PHE A 269 -18.29 1.82 -6.44
C PHE A 269 -18.81 2.93 -7.33
N VAL A 270 -17.98 3.47 -8.23
CA VAL A 270 -18.44 4.41 -9.26
C VAL A 270 -19.22 3.67 -10.36
N GLY A 271 -19.15 2.33 -10.41
CA GLY A 271 -20.07 1.49 -11.18
C GLY A 271 -19.87 1.52 -12.69
N GLN A 272 -18.78 2.12 -13.19
CA GLN A 272 -18.52 2.17 -14.63
C GLN A 272 -18.06 0.81 -15.17
N TRP A 273 -18.74 0.30 -16.21
CA TRP A 273 -18.42 -0.99 -16.85
C TRP A 273 -16.93 -1.19 -17.18
N PRO A 274 -16.23 -0.22 -17.79
CA PRO A 274 -14.83 -0.44 -18.16
C PRO A 274 -13.90 -0.56 -16.93
N SER A 275 -14.21 0.12 -15.82
CA SER A 275 -13.48 -0.02 -14.55
C SER A 275 -13.59 -1.43 -13.97
N LEU A 276 -14.79 -2.01 -13.99
CA LEU A 276 -15.04 -3.36 -13.48
C LEU A 276 -14.28 -4.41 -14.29
N VAL A 277 -14.24 -4.24 -15.62
CA VAL A 277 -13.46 -5.11 -16.52
C VAL A 277 -11.96 -5.05 -16.20
N PHE A 278 -11.42 -3.86 -15.92
CA PHE A 278 -10.03 -3.73 -15.49
C PHE A 278 -9.78 -4.44 -14.15
N VAL A 279 -10.64 -4.23 -13.16
CA VAL A 279 -10.54 -4.87 -11.82
C VAL A 279 -10.59 -6.38 -11.95
N LEU A 280 -11.48 -6.91 -12.79
CA LEU A 280 -11.56 -8.34 -13.07
C LEU A 280 -10.25 -8.87 -13.67
N GLY A 281 -9.69 -8.18 -14.67
CA GLY A 281 -8.37 -8.51 -15.22
C GLY A 281 -7.28 -8.52 -14.15
N LEU A 282 -7.24 -7.48 -13.30
CA LEU A 282 -6.28 -7.36 -12.20
C LEU A 282 -6.39 -8.52 -11.21
N LEU A 283 -7.59 -8.88 -10.80
CA LEU A 283 -7.82 -10.01 -9.89
C LEU A 283 -7.40 -11.33 -10.53
N LEU A 284 -7.70 -11.55 -11.82
CA LEU A 284 -7.25 -12.73 -12.56
C LEU A 284 -5.72 -12.82 -12.65
N GLY A 285 -5.04 -11.71 -12.93
CA GLY A 285 -3.57 -11.64 -12.96
C GLY A 285 -2.93 -11.96 -11.61
N VAL A 286 -3.51 -11.46 -10.52
CA VAL A 286 -3.07 -11.79 -9.16
C VAL A 286 -3.33 -13.26 -8.83
N ALA A 287 -4.54 -13.75 -9.10
CA ALA A 287 -4.95 -15.12 -8.78
C ALA A 287 -4.13 -16.16 -9.54
N THR A 288 -3.83 -15.93 -10.82
CA THR A 288 -2.99 -16.81 -11.64
C THR A 288 -1.58 -16.92 -11.09
N TYR A 289 -0.95 -15.80 -10.70
CA TYR A 289 0.37 -15.81 -10.09
C TYR A 289 0.39 -16.53 -8.73
N GLU A 290 -0.57 -16.24 -7.85
CA GLU A 290 -0.67 -16.87 -6.53
C GLU A 290 -0.98 -18.37 -6.64
N GLY A 291 -1.85 -18.76 -7.57
CA GLY A 291 -2.16 -20.16 -7.88
C GLY A 291 -0.94 -20.92 -8.39
N GLY A 292 -0.08 -20.28 -9.18
CA GLY A 292 1.20 -20.83 -9.62
C GLY A 292 2.21 -21.03 -8.49
N LYS A 293 2.26 -20.10 -7.51
CA LYS A 293 3.13 -20.24 -6.33
C LYS A 293 2.70 -21.34 -5.37
N ARG A 294 1.39 -21.56 -5.18
CA ARG A 294 0.89 -22.65 -4.33
C ARG A 294 1.31 -24.05 -4.84
N LYS A 295 1.62 -24.19 -6.14
CA LYS A 295 2.03 -25.45 -6.76
C LYS A 295 3.54 -25.70 -6.76
N ARG A 296 4.38 -24.73 -6.34
CA ARG A 296 5.83 -24.94 -6.22
C ARG A 296 6.16 -25.44 -4.81
N PRO A 297 6.67 -26.67 -4.62
CA PRO A 297 7.20 -27.10 -3.33
C PRO A 297 8.35 -26.16 -2.94
N GLN A 298 8.39 -25.79 -1.66
CA GLN A 298 9.43 -24.93 -1.08
C GLN A 298 10.78 -25.67 -1.02
#